data_AF-A0A0C3ES97-F1
#
_entry.id   AF-A0A0C3ES97-F1
#
_cell.length_a   1.000
_cell.length_b   1.000
_cell.length_c   1.000
_cell.angle_alpha   90.00
_cell.angle_beta   90.00
_cell.angle_gamma   90.00
#
_symmetry.space_group_name_H-M   'P 1'
#
loop_
_entity.id
_entity.type
_entity.pdbx_description
1 polymer ?
#
loop_
_entity_poly.entity_id
_entity_poly.type
_entity_poly.pdbx_seq_one_letter_code
_entity_poly.pdbx_strand_id
1 'polypeptide(L)'
;GFFKGTSADQDRRFSDKELKLLKSMKFPPEFDKKVDMKKVNLEIIKPWIAKKVTELVGFEDEVVIEYAMGLLEDPHQTTPDPKKMQINLTGFLTSSTPAFMTALWDLLLESQDSPGGVPTSMVEAKKEELRRAK
;
A
#
# COMPACT_ATOMS: atom_id res chain seq x y z
N GLY A 1 -1.45 19.47 -30.84
CA GLY A 1 -2.73 18.75 -30.71
C GLY A 1 -2.64 17.84 -29.50
N PHE A 2 -3.68 17.88 -28.68
CA PHE A 2 -3.84 17.30 -27.34
C PHE A 2 -3.39 15.82 -27.21
N PHE A 3 -2.39 15.56 -26.35
CA PHE A 3 -2.16 14.23 -25.77
C PHE A 3 -3.09 14.08 -24.58
N LYS A 4 -4.27 13.49 -24.80
CA LYS A 4 -5.14 13.07 -23.70
C LYS A 4 -4.77 11.63 -23.36
N GLY A 5 -3.99 11.46 -22.30
CA GLY A 5 -3.63 10.15 -21.77
C GLY A 5 -4.88 9.29 -21.60
N THR A 6 -4.82 8.06 -22.10
CA THR A 6 -5.80 7.03 -21.80
C THR A 6 -5.74 6.76 -20.29
N SER A 7 -6.72 7.22 -19.52
CA SER A 7 -6.90 6.77 -18.14
C SER A 7 -6.97 5.25 -18.12
N ALA A 8 -6.27 4.63 -17.18
CA ALA A 8 -6.26 3.18 -16.98
C ALA A 8 -7.69 2.59 -16.89
N ASP A 9 -8.66 3.39 -16.43
CA ASP A 9 -10.08 3.03 -16.33
C ASP A 9 -10.80 2.79 -17.66
N GLN A 10 -10.24 3.17 -18.81
CA GLN A 10 -10.89 3.01 -20.12
C GLN A 10 -10.40 1.80 -20.94
N ASP A 11 -9.41 1.03 -20.47
CA ASP A 11 -8.92 -0.14 -21.18
C ASP A 11 -9.67 -1.42 -20.73
N ARG A 12 -10.68 -1.84 -21.52
CA ARG A 12 -11.44 -3.09 -21.29
C ARG A 12 -10.54 -4.33 -21.11
N ARG A 13 -9.31 -4.33 -21.64
CA ARG A 13 -8.38 -5.47 -21.50
C ARG A 13 -7.77 -5.54 -20.11
N PHE A 14 -7.67 -4.42 -19.40
CA PHE A 14 -7.21 -4.39 -18.01
C PHE A 14 -8.27 -4.97 -17.08
N SER A 15 -9.54 -4.58 -17.25
CA SER A 15 -10.65 -5.06 -16.41
C SER A 15 -10.80 -6.59 -16.42
N ASP A 16 -10.66 -7.24 -17.58
CA ASP A 16 -10.73 -8.70 -17.69
C ASP A 16 -9.56 -9.42 -16.99
N LYS A 17 -8.37 -8.82 -16.97
CA LYS A 17 -7.20 -9.36 -16.28
C LYS A 17 -7.32 -9.16 -14.77
N GLU A 18 -7.75 -7.98 -14.34
CA GLU A 18 -8.03 -7.67 -12.94
C GLU A 18 -9.06 -8.64 -12.37
N LEU A 19 -10.21 -8.83 -13.05
CA LEU A 19 -11.26 -9.77 -12.63
C LEU A 19 -10.77 -11.22 -12.54
N LYS A 20 -9.85 -11.64 -13.43
CA LYS A 20 -9.24 -12.96 -13.36
C LYS A 20 -8.30 -13.10 -12.16
N LEU A 21 -7.45 -12.10 -11.93
CA LEU A 21 -6.53 -12.07 -10.79
C LEU A 21 -7.29 -12.03 -9.45
N LEU A 22 -8.37 -11.24 -9.38
CA LEU A 22 -9.22 -11.12 -8.20
C LEU A 22 -9.92 -12.44 -7.83
N LYS A 23 -10.21 -13.30 -8.83
CA LYS A 23 -10.80 -14.63 -8.61
C LYS A 23 -9.78 -15.72 -8.28
N SER A 24 -8.52 -15.56 -8.70
CA SER A 24 -7.47 -16.58 -8.49
C SER A 24 -6.64 -16.32 -7.23
N MET A 25 -6.53 -15.08 -6.79
CA MET A 25 -5.77 -14.70 -5.60
C MET A 25 -6.51 -15.05 -4.32
N LYS A 26 -5.75 -15.50 -3.32
CA LYS A 26 -6.21 -15.61 -1.94
C LYS A 26 -5.86 -14.31 -1.23
N PHE A 27 -6.87 -13.69 -0.63
CA PHE A 27 -6.70 -12.47 0.16
C PHE A 27 -6.77 -12.81 1.64
N PRO A 28 -5.93 -12.17 2.46
CA PRO A 28 -5.92 -12.41 3.89
C PRO A 28 -7.12 -11.68 4.55
N PRO A 29 -7.64 -12.16 5.69
CA PRO A 29 -8.90 -11.66 6.28
C PRO A 29 -8.86 -10.19 6.69
N GLU A 30 -7.65 -9.62 6.86
CA GLU A 30 -7.42 -8.22 7.19
C GLU A 30 -7.94 -7.30 6.07
N PHE A 31 -8.00 -7.79 4.83
CA PHE A 31 -8.54 -7.04 3.69
C PHE A 31 -10.06 -6.81 3.75
N ASP A 32 -10.77 -7.53 4.62
CA ASP A 32 -12.20 -7.29 4.84
C ASP A 32 -12.44 -6.07 5.76
N LYS A 33 -11.41 -5.63 6.48
CA LYS A 33 -11.46 -4.39 7.27
C LYS A 33 -11.13 -3.19 6.40
N LYS A 34 -11.99 -2.17 6.45
CA LYS A 34 -11.80 -0.91 5.74
C LYS A 34 -10.86 0.00 6.53
N VAL A 35 -9.99 0.69 5.80
CA VAL A 35 -9.12 1.75 6.31
C VAL A 35 -9.69 3.10 5.89
N ASP A 36 -9.81 4.02 6.84
CA ASP A 36 -10.11 5.43 6.55
C ASP A 36 -8.80 6.23 6.48
N MET A 37 -8.41 6.63 5.26
CA MET A 37 -7.15 7.35 5.03
C MET A 37 -7.11 8.73 5.70
N LYS A 38 -8.26 9.28 6.11
CA LYS A 38 -8.30 10.54 6.88
C LYS A 38 -7.77 10.39 8.31
N LYS A 39 -7.74 9.15 8.81
CA LYS A 39 -7.25 8.83 10.16
C LYS A 39 -5.79 8.37 10.16
N VAL A 40 -5.19 8.21 8.99
CA VAL A 40 -3.83 7.72 8.82
C VAL A 40 -2.91 8.91 8.55
N ASN A 41 -1.76 8.97 9.21
CA ASN A 41 -0.73 9.93 8.84
C ASN A 41 0.14 9.35 7.71
N LEU A 42 0.05 9.90 6.51
CA LEU A 42 0.79 9.42 5.34
C LEU A 42 2.28 9.76 5.36
N GLU A 43 2.69 10.81 6.08
CA GLU A 43 4.10 11.27 6.15
C GLU A 43 5.02 10.20 6.72
N ILE A 44 4.48 9.33 7.56
CA ILE A 44 5.20 8.23 8.21
C ILE A 44 5.05 6.90 7.46
N ILE A 45 4.02 6.76 6.61
CA ILE A 45 3.80 5.57 5.79
C ILE A 45 4.76 5.55 4.61
N LYS A 46 5.03 6.69 3.98
CA LYS A 46 5.98 6.81 2.86
C LYS A 46 7.37 6.21 3.15
N PRO A 47 8.08 6.61 4.23
CA PRO A 47 9.38 6.02 4.56
C PRO A 47 9.28 4.54 4.94
N TRP A 48 8.17 4.10 5.52
CA TRP A 48 7.93 2.68 5.81
C TRP A 48 7.79 1.86 4.52
N ILE A 49 7.03 2.36 3.54
CA ILE A 49 6.88 1.72 2.23
C ILE A 49 8.24 1.58 1.56
N ALA A 50 9.05 2.65 1.54
CA ALA A 50 10.39 2.61 0.96
C ALA A 50 11.24 1.51 1.59
N LYS A 51 11.30 1.46 2.93
CA LYS A 51 12.02 0.41 3.66
C LYS A 51 11.50 -0.99 3.32
N LYS A 52 10.17 -1.18 3.26
CA LYS A 52 9.57 -2.49 3.01
C LYS A 52 9.74 -2.96 1.57
N VAL A 53 9.68 -2.06 0.60
CA VAL A 53 9.99 -2.36 -0.81
C VAL A 53 11.44 -2.80 -0.94
N THR A 54 12.38 -2.05 -0.34
CA THR A 54 13.81 -2.40 -0.36
C THR A 54 14.08 -3.74 0.33
N GLU A 55 13.39 -4.06 1.42
CA GLU A 55 13.51 -5.37 2.11
C GLU A 55 13.04 -6.53 1.22
N LEU A 56 11.95 -6.35 0.47
CA LEU A 56 11.32 -7.41 -0.31
C LEU A 56 11.94 -7.61 -1.70
N VAL A 57 12.43 -6.53 -2.32
CA VAL A 57 12.97 -6.54 -3.68
C VAL A 57 14.50 -6.53 -3.69
N GLY A 58 15.12 -6.06 -2.60
CA GLY A 58 16.58 -5.97 -2.45
C GLY A 58 17.18 -4.66 -2.96
N PHE A 59 16.36 -3.76 -3.51
CA PHE A 59 16.76 -2.41 -3.91
C PHE A 59 15.59 -1.44 -3.72
N GLU A 60 15.93 -0.15 -3.59
CA GLU A 60 14.93 0.90 -3.48
C GLU A 60 14.40 1.26 -4.87
N ASP A 61 13.10 1.10 -5.07
CA ASP A 61 12.40 1.45 -6.31
C ASP A 61 11.47 2.63 -6.08
N GLU A 62 11.95 3.84 -6.38
CA GLU A 62 11.18 5.08 -6.22
C GLU A 62 9.86 5.06 -7.00
N VAL A 63 9.82 4.40 -8.17
CA VAL A 63 8.59 4.33 -8.99
C VAL A 63 7.52 3.50 -8.26
N VAL A 64 7.91 2.39 -7.64
CA VAL A 64 6.97 1.55 -6.86
C VAL A 64 6.49 2.28 -5.60
N ILE A 65 7.39 3.01 -4.93
CA ILE A 65 7.07 3.79 -3.73
C ILE A 65 6.06 4.89 -4.06
N GLU A 66 6.33 5.70 -5.08
CA GLU A 66 5.41 6.76 -5.52
C GLU A 66 4.09 6.20 -6.02
N TYR A 67 4.11 5.06 -6.72
CA TYR A 67 2.88 4.41 -7.17
C TYR A 67 2.03 3.89 -6.00
N ALA A 68 2.64 3.26 -4.99
CA ALA A 68 1.94 2.82 -3.79
C ALA A 68 1.35 4.00 -2.99
N MET A 69 2.10 5.10 -2.85
CA MET A 69 1.61 6.32 -2.22
C MET A 69 0.47 6.96 -3.01
N GLY A 70 0.57 7.01 -4.34
CA GLY A 70 -0.49 7.55 -5.20
C GLY A 70 -1.82 6.78 -5.10
N LEU A 71 -1.78 5.48 -4.81
CA LEU A 71 -2.98 4.68 -4.54
C LEU A 71 -3.63 5.01 -3.18
N LEU A 72 -2.85 5.50 -2.22
CA LEU A 72 -3.29 5.87 -0.87
C LEU A 72 -3.74 7.35 -0.78
N GLU A 73 -3.18 8.20 -1.62
CA GLU A 73 -3.42 9.65 -1.65
C GLU A 73 -4.61 10.07 -2.52
N ASP A 74 -5.34 9.13 -3.14
CA ASP A 74 -6.45 9.46 -4.03
C ASP A 74 -7.54 10.28 -3.30
N PRO A 75 -7.69 11.59 -3.62
CA PRO A 75 -8.63 12.47 -2.92
C PRO A 75 -10.09 12.08 -3.19
N HIS A 76 -10.35 11.31 -4.25
CA HIS A 76 -11.68 10.79 -4.57
C HIS A 76 -11.98 9.47 -3.86
N GLN A 77 -10.96 8.75 -3.37
CA GLN A 77 -11.08 7.44 -2.73
C GLN A 77 -10.49 7.42 -1.32
N THR A 78 -11.25 7.95 -0.36
CA THR A 78 -10.86 7.99 1.07
C THR A 78 -10.79 6.61 1.76
N THR A 79 -11.32 5.57 1.11
CA THR A 79 -11.32 4.18 1.61
C THR A 79 -10.79 3.25 0.53
N PRO A 80 -9.45 3.11 0.37
CA PRO A 80 -8.86 2.30 -0.70
C PRO A 80 -9.30 0.83 -0.61
N ASP A 81 -9.34 0.15 -1.75
CA ASP A 81 -9.62 -1.29 -1.81
C ASP A 81 -8.30 -2.08 -1.84
N PRO A 82 -7.99 -2.86 -0.78
CA PRO A 82 -6.73 -3.59 -0.70
C PRO A 82 -6.59 -4.65 -1.79
N LYS A 83 -7.69 -5.22 -2.29
CA LYS A 83 -7.66 -6.21 -3.37
C LYS A 83 -7.25 -5.56 -4.69
N LYS A 84 -7.79 -4.37 -4.98
CA LYS A 84 -7.42 -3.58 -6.16
C LYS A 84 -5.97 -3.09 -6.06
N MET A 85 -5.55 -2.60 -4.90
CA MET A 85 -4.16 -2.21 -4.65
C MET A 85 -3.19 -3.37 -4.85
N GLN A 86 -3.51 -4.56 -4.35
CA GLN A 86 -2.68 -5.74 -4.54
C GLN A 86 -2.54 -6.10 -6.02
N ILE A 87 -3.62 -6.06 -6.80
CA ILE A 87 -3.55 -6.34 -8.24
C ILE A 87 -2.65 -5.32 -8.96
N ASN A 88 -2.84 -4.03 -8.66
CA ASN A 88 -2.03 -2.94 -9.22
C ASN A 88 -0.54 -3.11 -8.91
N LEU A 89 -0.21 -3.42 -7.65
CA LEU A 89 1.17 -3.61 -7.21
C LEU A 89 1.77 -4.96 -7.65
N THR A 90 0.95 -5.93 -8.06
CA THR A 90 1.43 -7.21 -8.61
C THR A 90 2.18 -7.01 -9.93
N GLY A 91 1.86 -5.95 -10.68
CA GLY A 91 2.61 -5.58 -11.89
C GLY A 91 4.07 -5.20 -11.63
N PHE A 92 4.42 -4.83 -10.39
CA PHE A 92 5.76 -4.41 -9.99
C PHE A 92 6.44 -5.44 -9.10
N LEU A 93 5.81 -5.77 -7.97
CA LEU A 93 6.39 -6.62 -6.92
C LEU A 93 6.19 -8.12 -7.17
N THR A 94 5.33 -8.49 -8.14
CA THR A 94 5.04 -9.86 -8.56
C THR A 94 4.79 -10.83 -7.40
N SER A 95 5.76 -11.68 -7.06
CA SER A 95 5.68 -12.67 -5.98
C SER A 95 5.77 -12.08 -4.57
N SER A 96 6.37 -10.90 -4.42
CA SER A 96 6.50 -10.20 -3.14
C SER A 96 5.27 -9.37 -2.78
N THR A 97 4.35 -9.17 -3.71
CA THR A 97 3.17 -8.31 -3.52
C THR A 97 2.25 -8.76 -2.38
N PRO A 98 1.91 -10.05 -2.22
CA PRO A 98 1.04 -10.47 -1.12
C PRO A 98 1.66 -10.17 0.25
N ALA A 99 2.96 -10.40 0.41
CA ALA A 99 3.69 -10.10 1.63
C ALA A 99 3.74 -8.59 1.90
N PHE A 100 4.02 -7.78 0.87
CA PHE A 100 4.02 -6.32 0.96
C PHE A 100 2.63 -5.78 1.37
N MET A 101 1.58 -6.21 0.65
CA MET A 101 0.24 -5.69 0.87
C MET A 101 -0.37 -6.09 2.21
N THR A 102 -0.08 -7.31 2.69
CA THR A 102 -0.52 -7.73 4.03
C THR A 102 0.10 -6.83 5.08
N ALA A 103 1.42 -6.65 5.05
CA ALA A 103 2.13 -5.80 6.01
C ALA A 103 1.70 -4.32 5.91
N LEU A 104 1.47 -3.81 4.70
CA LEU A 104 0.99 -2.44 4.51
C LEU A 104 -0.42 -2.28 5.08
N TRP A 105 -1.33 -3.23 4.82
CA TRP A 105 -2.70 -3.13 5.28
C TRP A 105 -2.80 -3.22 6.81
N ASP A 106 -2.03 -4.11 7.43
CA ASP A 106 -1.92 -4.20 8.89
C ASP A 106 -1.43 -2.89 9.49
N LEU A 107 -0.41 -2.28 8.90
CA LEU A 107 0.10 -0.98 9.33
C LEU A 107 -0.96 0.12 9.24
N LEU A 108 -1.74 0.14 8.16
CA LEU A 108 -2.81 1.11 7.96
C LEU A 108 -3.96 0.91 8.96
N LEU A 109 -4.31 -0.35 9.25
CA LEU A 109 -5.29 -0.71 10.28
C LEU A 109 -4.82 -0.28 11.68
N GLU A 110 -3.56 -0.53 12.02
CA GLU A 110 -2.96 -0.03 13.27
C GLU A 110 -2.96 1.50 13.33
N SER A 111 -2.65 2.15 12.21
CA SER A 111 -2.60 3.62 12.11
C SER A 111 -3.96 4.23 12.41
N GLN A 112 -5.04 3.71 11.81
CA GLN A 112 -6.39 4.28 12.01
C GLN A 112 -6.95 4.04 13.42
N ASP A 113 -6.53 2.96 14.09
CA ASP A 113 -6.96 2.62 15.45
C ASP A 113 -6.11 3.36 16.51
N SER A 114 -4.96 3.91 16.11
CA SER A 114 -4.04 4.60 17.00
C SER A 114 -4.30 6.12 17.06
N PRO A 115 -4.18 6.74 18.25
CA PRO A 115 -4.36 8.18 18.40
C PRO A 115 -3.30 8.96 17.60
N GLY A 116 -3.76 9.88 16.75
CA GLY A 116 -2.89 10.70 15.90
C GLY A 116 -2.46 10.04 14.58
N GLY A 117 -3.03 8.88 14.23
CA GLY A 117 -2.76 8.24 12.94
C GLY A 117 -1.38 7.59 12.84
N VAL A 118 -0.74 7.32 13.98
CA VAL A 118 0.61 6.75 14.07
C VAL A 118 0.51 5.28 14.48
N PRO A 119 0.91 4.32 13.64
CA PRO A 119 0.82 2.91 13.96
C PRO A 119 1.80 2.54 15.09
N THR A 120 1.32 1.70 16.00
CA THR A 120 2.03 1.31 17.22
C THR A 120 3.35 0.62 16.90
N SER A 121 3.38 -0.24 15.87
CA SER A 121 4.59 -0.92 15.40
C SER A 121 5.75 0.04 15.07
N MET A 122 5.46 1.23 14.52
CA MET A 122 6.51 2.23 14.25
C MET A 122 6.95 2.98 15.51
N VAL A 123 6.04 3.22 16.45
CA VAL A 123 6.38 3.81 17.75
C VAL A 123 7.32 2.88 18.50
N GLU A 124 7.04 1.58 18.48
CA GLU A 124 7.88 0.56 19.10
C GLU A 124 9.24 0.44 18.41
N ALA A 125 9.27 0.41 17.07
CA ALA A 125 10.51 0.38 16.31
C ALA A 125 11.42 1.58 16.63
N LYS A 126 10.87 2.81 16.66
CA LYS A 126 11.65 4.00 17.04
C LYS A 126 12.12 3.96 18.49
N LYS A 127 11.31 3.43 19.40
CA LYS A 127 11.68 3.28 20.81
C LYS A 127 12.81 2.26 20.99
N GLU A 128 12.85 1.21 20.19
CA GLU A 128 13.94 0.23 20.21
C GLU A 128 15.24 0.80 19.64
N GLU A 129 15.19 1.54 18.53
CA GLU A 129 16.37 2.23 17.99
C GLU A 129 17.01 3.19 19.01
N LEU A 130 16.19 3.99 19.71
CA LEU A 130 16.69 4.90 20.75
C LEU A 130 17.29 4.16 21.96
N ARG A 131 16.80 2.95 22.28
CA ARG A 131 17.35 2.11 23.35
C ARG A 131 18.68 1.47 22.96
N ARG A 132 18.86 1.09 21.70
CA ARG A 132 20.13 0.50 21.20
C ARG A 132 21.21 1.56 20.95
N ALA A 133 20.81 2.83 20.76
CA ALA A 133 21.72 3.96 20.60
C ALA A 133 22.22 4.57 21.93
N LYS A 134 21.89 3.96 23.07
CA LYS A 134 22.27 4.44 24.42
C LYS A 134 23.22 3.45 25.09
#